data_AF-A0A4Q2IYF2-F1
#
_entry.id   AF-A0A4Q2IYF2-F1
#
_cell.length_a   1.000
_cell.length_b   1.000
_cell.length_c   1.000
_cell.angle_alpha   90.00
_cell.angle_beta   90.00
_cell.angle_gamma   90.00
#
_symmetry.space_group_name_H-M   'P 1'
#
loop_
_entity.id
_entity.type
_entity.pdbx_description
1 polymer ?
#
loop_
_entity_poly.entity_id
_entity_poly.type
_entity_poly.pdbx_seq_one_letter_code
_entity_poly.pdbx_strand_id
1 'polypeptide(L)'
;MRIRSMILLAAGAASLAACSKDPPVATTPPPPPGAVSGSVAADRDGDGIIDGYYTSDGIYHPLAPPAPPPPPPPPPTPRGERG
;
A
#
# COMPACT_ATOMS: atom_id res chain seq x y z
N MET A 1 -1.05 20.11 -50.13
CA MET A 1 -0.24 19.22 -49.26
C MET A 1 -0.10 19.75 -47.83
N ARG A 2 0.26 21.03 -47.61
CA ARG A 2 0.39 21.66 -46.27
C ARG A 2 -0.79 21.49 -45.31
N ILE A 3 -2.03 21.58 -45.81
CA ILE A 3 -3.24 21.48 -44.97
C ILE A 3 -3.46 20.05 -44.44
N ARG A 4 -3.13 19.03 -45.24
CA ARG A 4 -3.19 17.62 -44.82
C ARG A 4 -2.17 17.33 -43.72
N SER A 5 -0.96 17.89 -43.85
CA SER A 5 0.09 17.78 -42.83
C SER A 5 -0.33 18.41 -41.50
N MET A 6 -1.00 19.56 -41.55
CA MET A 6 -1.49 20.27 -40.36
C MET A 6 -2.59 19.50 -39.62
N ILE A 7 -3.51 18.88 -40.35
CA ILE A 7 -4.57 18.04 -39.77
C ILE A 7 -3.98 16.80 -39.10
N LEU A 8 -3.00 16.15 -39.73
CA LEU A 8 -2.35 14.96 -39.16
C LEU A 8 -1.58 15.29 -37.88
N LEU A 9 -0.91 16.45 -37.85
CA LEU A 9 -0.17 16.91 -36.68
C LEU A 9 -1.11 17.23 -35.50
N ALA A 10 -2.24 17.89 -35.77
CA ALA A 10 -3.24 18.22 -34.76
C ALA A 10 -3.91 16.96 -34.17
N ALA A 11 -4.23 15.98 -35.02
CA ALA A 11 -4.79 14.70 -34.58
C ALA A 11 -3.79 13.91 -33.73
N GLY A 12 -2.51 13.90 -34.10
CA GLY A 12 -1.44 13.30 -33.31
C GLY A 12 -1.31 13.92 -31.92
N ALA A 13 -1.25 15.25 -31.84
CA ALA A 13 -1.12 15.96 -30.56
C ALA A 13 -2.31 15.72 -29.62
N ALA A 14 -3.54 15.66 -30.15
CA ALA A 14 -4.74 15.40 -29.37
C ALA A 14 -4.74 13.98 -28.76
N SER A 15 -4.22 12.98 -29.49
CA SER A 15 -4.14 11.60 -29.00
C SER A 15 -3.16 11.43 -27.83
N LEU A 16 -2.04 12.16 -27.83
CA LEU A 16 -1.06 12.15 -26.72
C LEU A 16 -1.60 12.83 -25.45
N ALA A 17 -2.37 13.92 -25.60
CA ALA A 17 -2.97 14.63 -24.48
C ALA A 17 -4.07 13.80 -23.77
N ALA A 18 -4.75 12.90 -24.49
CA ALA A 18 -5.77 12.02 -23.91
C ALA A 18 -5.19 10.96 -22.96
N CYS A 19 -3.88 10.65 -23.07
CA CYS A 19 -3.21 9.67 -22.22
C CYS A 19 -2.52 10.28 -21.00
N SER A 20 -2.39 11.61 -20.87
CA SER A 20 -1.72 12.25 -19.72
C SER A 20 -2.65 12.50 -18.54
N LYS A 21 -3.72 11.72 -18.39
CA LYS A 21 -4.60 11.86 -17.24
C LYS A 21 -3.87 11.32 -16.02
N ASP A 22 -3.30 12.23 -15.24
CA ASP A 22 -2.71 11.91 -13.95
C ASP A 22 -3.74 11.11 -13.15
N PRO A 23 -3.40 9.90 -12.65
CA PRO A 23 -4.29 9.19 -11.76
C PRO A 23 -4.58 10.11 -10.56
N PRO A 24 -5.82 10.14 -10.06
CA PRO A 24 -6.10 10.89 -8.84
C PRO A 24 -5.12 10.41 -7.78
N VAL A 25 -4.38 11.35 -7.19
CA VAL A 25 -3.49 11.07 -6.06
C VAL A 25 -4.39 10.60 -4.93
N ALA A 26 -4.61 9.29 -4.86
CA ALA A 26 -5.27 8.67 -3.74
C ALA A 26 -4.37 8.95 -2.54
N THR A 27 -4.86 9.72 -1.59
CA THR A 27 -4.23 9.89 -0.29
C THR A 27 -4.15 8.49 0.32
N THR A 28 -3.00 7.84 0.19
CA THR A 28 -2.79 6.50 0.74
C THR A 28 -3.05 6.59 2.25
N PRO A 29 -3.97 5.79 2.80
CA PRO A 29 -4.19 5.70 4.24
C PRO A 29 -2.85 5.47 4.95
N PRO A 30 -2.68 6.01 6.18
CA PRO A 30 -1.46 5.78 6.94
C PRO A 30 -1.20 4.27 7.06
N PRO A 31 0.06 3.84 6.88
CA PRO A 31 0.40 2.43 6.90
C PRO A 31 -0.06 1.76 8.21
N PRO A 32 -0.67 0.57 8.16
CA PRO A 32 -1.09 -0.14 9.36
C PRO A 32 0.12 -0.47 10.26
N PRO A 33 -0.07 -0.61 11.59
CA PRO A 33 1.01 -1.02 12.49
C PRO A 33 1.66 -2.33 12.01
N GLY A 34 2.98 -2.30 11.79
CA GLY A 34 3.74 -3.43 11.22
C GLY A 34 4.03 -3.33 9.72
N ALA A 35 3.51 -2.31 9.03
CA ALA A 35 3.86 -2.03 7.64
C ALA A 35 5.31 -1.53 7.51
N VAL A 36 6.00 -2.05 6.50
CA VAL A 36 7.40 -1.73 6.21
C VAL A 36 7.46 -0.37 5.52
N SER A 37 8.41 0.49 5.89
CA SER A 37 8.54 1.81 5.24
C SER A 37 8.72 1.65 3.72
N GLY A 38 7.92 2.39 2.94
CA GLY A 38 7.89 2.28 1.48
C GLY A 38 6.92 1.22 0.93
N SER A 39 6.16 0.54 1.79
CA SER A 39 5.09 -0.36 1.35
C SER A 39 3.81 0.40 0.98
N VAL A 40 3.06 -0.11 -0.01
CA VAL A 40 1.76 0.43 -0.42
C VAL A 40 0.67 -0.56 -0.02
N ALA A 41 -0.40 -0.08 0.63
CA ALA A 41 -1.55 -0.91 0.99
C ALA A 41 -2.20 -1.51 -0.27
N ALA A 42 -2.53 -2.81 -0.22
CA ALA A 42 -3.12 -3.55 -1.31
C ALA A 42 -4.55 -3.99 -0.97
N ASP A 43 -5.45 -3.84 -1.94
CA ASP A 43 -6.81 -4.35 -1.98
C ASP A 43 -6.98 -4.98 -3.37
N ARG A 44 -6.92 -6.31 -3.46
CA ARG A 44 -6.90 -7.03 -4.74
C ARG A 44 -8.28 -7.46 -5.22
N ASP A 45 -9.24 -7.62 -4.31
CA ASP A 45 -10.62 -7.98 -4.61
C ASP A 45 -11.54 -6.76 -4.70
N GLY A 46 -11.07 -5.58 -4.32
CA GLY A 46 -11.75 -4.30 -4.51
C GLY A 46 -12.94 -4.11 -3.58
N ASP A 47 -12.94 -4.78 -2.44
CA ASP A 47 -14.02 -4.71 -1.44
C ASP A 47 -13.86 -3.52 -0.47
N GLY A 48 -12.76 -2.76 -0.59
CA GLY A 48 -12.42 -1.64 0.27
C GLY A 48 -11.73 -2.04 1.58
N ILE A 49 -11.39 -3.32 1.76
CA ILE A 49 -10.62 -3.85 2.87
C ILE A 49 -9.21 -4.19 2.37
N ILE A 50 -8.21 -3.74 3.11
CA ILE A 50 -6.81 -4.05 2.77
C ILE A 50 -6.55 -5.55 3.04
N ASP A 51 -6.12 -6.28 2.00
CA ASP A 51 -5.78 -7.70 2.06
C ASP A 51 -4.26 -7.95 2.25
N GLY A 52 -3.44 -6.93 1.97
CA GLY A 52 -2.00 -7.00 2.10
C GLY A 52 -1.28 -5.69 1.80
N TYR A 53 -0.02 -5.78 1.39
CA TYR A 53 0.78 -4.64 0.94
C TYR A 53 1.78 -5.05 -0.13
N TYR A 54 2.14 -4.11 -1.00
CA TYR A 54 3.27 -4.26 -1.91
C TYR A 54 4.52 -3.65 -1.29
N THR A 55 5.65 -4.34 -1.40
CA THR A 55 6.97 -3.80 -1.08
C THR A 55 7.49 -2.93 -2.25
N SER A 56 8.54 -2.14 -2.05
CA SER A 56 9.10 -1.24 -3.07
C SER A 56 9.66 -1.94 -4.31
N ASP A 57 9.92 -3.24 -4.21
CA ASP A 57 10.28 -4.16 -5.29
C ASP A 57 9.05 -4.66 -6.09
N GLY A 58 7.84 -4.27 -5.68
CA GLY A 58 6.58 -4.68 -6.29
C GLY A 58 6.09 -6.06 -5.85
N ILE A 59 6.72 -6.69 -4.85
CA ILE A 59 6.30 -8.01 -4.34
C ILE A 59 5.11 -7.84 -3.39
N TYR A 60 4.06 -8.65 -3.56
CA TYR A 60 2.89 -8.68 -2.70
C TYR A 60 3.13 -9.50 -1.42
N HIS A 61 2.72 -8.94 -0.28
CA HIS A 61 2.73 -9.59 1.03
C HIS A 61 1.33 -9.56 1.64
N PRO A 62 0.75 -10.73 2.01
CA PRO A 62 -0.52 -10.75 2.72
C PRO A 62 -0.37 -10.20 4.14
N LEU A 63 -1.46 -9.64 4.68
CA LEU A 63 -1.51 -9.24 6.09
C LEU A 63 -1.29 -10.45 7.00
N ALA A 64 -0.21 -10.40 7.78
CA ALA A 64 0.03 -11.42 8.80
C ALA A 64 -0.98 -11.23 9.95
N PRO A 65 -1.57 -12.31 10.48
CA PRO A 65 -2.37 -12.22 11.69
C PRO A 65 -1.52 -11.67 12.84
N PRO A 66 -2.12 -10.92 13.79
CA PRO A 66 -1.42 -10.43 14.96
C PRO A 66 -0.71 -11.56 15.71
N ALA A 67 0.51 -11.31 16.19
CA ALA A 67 1.21 -12.26 17.03
C ALA A 67 0.38 -12.60 18.28
N PRO A 68 0.39 -13.86 18.76
CA PRO A 68 -0.30 -14.22 19.99
C PRO A 68 0.26 -13.40 21.17
N PRO A 69 -0.58 -13.07 22.17
CA PRO A 69 -0.14 -12.33 23.34
C PRO A 69 0.99 -13.07 24.06
N PRO A 70 1.95 -12.34 24.67
CA PRO A 70 3.03 -12.97 25.42
C PRO A 70 2.47 -13.77 26.61
N PRO A 71 3.15 -14.85 27.03
CA PRO A 71 2.73 -15.62 28.19
C PRO A 71 2.75 -14.74 29.45
N PRO A 72 1.86 -15.00 30.42
CA PRO A 72 1.85 -14.26 31.69
C PRO A 72 3.19 -14.43 32.42
N PRO A 73 3.65 -13.40 33.15
CA PRO A 73 4.87 -13.50 33.94
C PRO A 73 4.74 -14.60 35.00
N PRO A 74 5.85 -15.27 35.37
CA PRO A 74 5.83 -16.25 36.43
C PRO A 74 5.35 -15.61 37.74
N PRO A 75 4.62 -16.36 38.59
CA PRO A 75 4.22 -15.85 39.89
C PRO A 75 5.45 -15.43 40.70
N PRO A 76 5.36 -14.35 41.51
CA PRO A 76 6.45 -13.97 42.40
C PRO A 76 6.87 -15.17 43.25
N THR A 77 8.15 -15.50 43.27
CA THR A 77 8.69 -16.44 44.25
C THR A 77 8.32 -15.93 45.64
N PRO A 78 7.65 -16.74 46.49
CA PRO A 78 7.44 -16.39 47.89
C PRO A 78 8.82 -16.15 48.52
N ARG A 79 9.19 -14.89 48.69
CA ARG A 79 10.32 -14.49 49.52
C ARG A 79 9.83 -14.72 50.93
N GLY A 80 10.13 -15.90 51.47
CA GLY A 80 9.63 -16.34 52.76
C GLY A 80 9.73 -15.24 53.81
N GLU A 81 8.64 -15.05 54.54
CA GLU A 81 8.65 -14.41 55.85
C GLU A 81 9.69 -15.16 56.69
N ARG A 82 10.88 -14.57 56.85
CA ARG A 82 11.87 -15.10 57.77
C ARG A 82 12.43 -13.93 58.56
N GLY A 83 11.92 -13.79 59.79
CA GLY A 83 12.46 -12.97 60.86
C GLY A 83 11.49 -11.90 61.30
#